data_AF-A0A8I6XXR4-F1
#
_entry.id   AF-A0A8I6XXR4-F1
#
_cell.length_a   1.000
_cell.length_b   1.000
_cell.length_c   1.000
_cell.angle_alpha   90.00
_cell.angle_beta   90.00
_cell.angle_gamma   90.00
#
_symmetry.space_group_name_H-M   'P 1'
#
loop_
_entity.id
_entity.type
_entity.pdbx_description
1 polymer ?
#
loop_
_entity_poly.entity_id
_entity_poly.type
_entity_poly.pdbx_seq_one_letter_code
_entity_poly.pdbx_strand_id
1 'polypeptide(L)'
;MPHLYDLYGMAHTASYKKAKAFSESDLDDPNNFTNISSHQKLVAYRDAGKATKGDDFNPSQEPLDPELVMISGGGRPHGSIAIGDGIIRCQLTLPEIKARQSSSCPEITRHPRPVELAIEAALQKERAANQAALEKERLASQASLQADLDERDQTTTRLIEEERARNEAGQRALYELFVGLCEKSSQVPPPMPVFSSIGTNNSRAASHDPSPGQPSPNEAAASNRGVSPP
;
A
#
# COMPACT_ATOMS: atom_id res chain seq x y z
N MET A 1 -22.63 -37.26 16.09
CA MET A 1 -22.49 -37.26 14.63
C MET A 1 -22.42 -35.81 14.20
N PRO A 2 -21.47 -35.41 13.33
CA PRO A 2 -21.40 -34.03 12.85
C PRO A 2 -22.66 -33.64 12.08
N HIS A 3 -23.06 -32.36 12.15
CA HIS A 3 -24.25 -31.85 11.45
C HIS A 3 -23.95 -31.64 9.97
N LEU A 4 -24.99 -31.56 9.13
CA LEU A 4 -24.85 -31.51 7.66
C LEU A 4 -23.95 -30.35 7.20
N TYR A 5 -23.98 -29.22 7.91
CA TYR A 5 -23.12 -28.06 7.66
C TYR A 5 -21.64 -28.42 7.81
N ASP A 6 -21.28 -29.08 8.91
CA ASP A 6 -19.91 -29.53 9.18
C ASP A 6 -19.46 -30.59 8.18
N LEU A 7 -20.34 -31.53 7.80
CA LEU A 7 -20.04 -32.52 6.77
C LEU A 7 -19.70 -31.84 5.44
N TYR A 8 -20.46 -30.81 5.06
CA TYR A 8 -20.19 -30.05 3.84
C TYR A 8 -18.84 -29.34 3.91
N GLY A 9 -18.51 -28.72 5.05
CA GLY A 9 -17.18 -28.16 5.31
C GLY A 9 -16.08 -29.20 5.17
N MET A 10 -16.17 -30.31 5.91
CA MET A 10 -15.20 -31.40 5.89
C MET A 10 -14.97 -32.00 4.49
N ALA A 11 -16.04 -32.11 3.69
CA ALA A 11 -15.95 -32.63 2.32
C ALA A 11 -15.11 -31.74 1.39
N HIS A 12 -14.98 -30.45 1.72
CA HIS A 12 -14.29 -29.46 0.89
C HIS A 12 -12.98 -28.95 1.50
N THR A 13 -12.61 -29.34 2.72
CA THR A 13 -11.33 -28.96 3.35
C THR A 13 -10.19 -29.92 3.02
N ALA A 14 -10.44 -31.24 3.05
CA ALA A 14 -9.41 -32.23 2.75
C ALA A 14 -9.98 -33.57 2.27
N SER A 15 -9.09 -34.42 1.75
CA SER A 15 -9.41 -35.83 1.49
C SER A 15 -9.85 -36.53 2.78
N TYR A 16 -10.76 -37.51 2.66
CA TYR A 16 -11.31 -38.27 3.79
C TYR A 16 -10.26 -38.87 4.74
N LYS A 17 -9.03 -39.14 4.26
CA LYS A 17 -7.92 -39.66 5.08
C LYS A 17 -7.26 -38.61 5.98
N LYS A 18 -7.42 -37.33 5.64
CA LYS A 18 -6.78 -36.18 6.30
C LYS A 18 -7.81 -35.17 6.86
N ALA A 19 -9.10 -35.44 6.67
CA ALA A 19 -10.16 -34.55 7.10
C ALA A 19 -10.17 -34.43 8.63
N LYS A 20 -9.98 -33.21 9.13
CA LYS A 20 -10.19 -32.84 10.53
C LYS A 20 -11.67 -32.52 10.73
N ALA A 21 -12.15 -32.61 11.97
CA ALA A 21 -13.42 -32.03 12.35
C ALA A 21 -13.45 -30.54 11.97
N PHE A 22 -14.53 -30.13 11.30
CA PHE A 22 -14.74 -28.75 10.88
C PHE A 22 -15.05 -27.86 12.08
N SER A 23 -14.54 -26.64 12.04
CA SER A 23 -14.72 -25.58 13.03
C SER A 23 -14.99 -24.25 12.35
N GLU A 24 -15.70 -23.33 13.01
CA GLU A 24 -16.02 -22.02 12.43
C GLU A 24 -14.75 -21.21 12.08
N SER A 25 -13.67 -21.37 12.85
CA SER A 25 -12.37 -20.76 12.56
C SER A 25 -11.75 -21.22 11.24
N ASP A 26 -12.14 -22.39 10.71
CA ASP A 26 -11.64 -22.83 9.41
C ASP A 26 -12.15 -21.93 8.28
N LEU A 27 -13.24 -21.17 8.49
CA LEU A 27 -13.80 -20.19 7.54
C LEU A 27 -13.03 -18.88 7.49
N ASP A 28 -12.12 -18.61 8.43
CA ASP A 28 -11.36 -17.35 8.44
C ASP A 28 -10.34 -17.31 7.29
N ASP A 29 -9.82 -18.47 6.90
CA ASP A 29 -8.85 -18.62 5.81
C ASP A 29 -9.43 -19.43 4.64
N PRO A 30 -9.70 -18.81 3.48
CA PRO A 30 -10.18 -19.51 2.28
C PRO A 30 -9.26 -20.65 1.81
N ASN A 31 -7.97 -20.58 2.15
CA ASN A 31 -6.96 -21.59 1.77
C ASN A 31 -7.12 -22.93 2.51
N ASN A 32 -7.92 -22.98 3.59
CA ASN A 32 -8.25 -24.23 4.26
C ASN A 32 -9.15 -25.13 3.40
N PHE A 33 -9.70 -24.59 2.31
CA PHE A 33 -10.60 -25.29 1.42
C PHE A 33 -9.92 -25.64 0.10
N THR A 34 -10.15 -26.87 -0.35
CA THR A 34 -9.81 -27.33 -1.70
C THR A 34 -10.62 -26.63 -2.79
N ASN A 35 -11.79 -26.08 -2.45
CA ASN A 35 -12.66 -25.34 -3.35
C ASN A 35 -13.12 -24.02 -2.70
N ILE A 36 -12.67 -22.90 -3.26
CA ILE A 36 -13.01 -21.54 -2.81
C ILE A 36 -14.52 -21.29 -2.87
N SER A 37 -15.23 -21.83 -3.86
CA SER A 37 -16.69 -21.64 -3.95
C SER A 37 -17.44 -22.30 -2.78
N SER A 38 -16.92 -23.41 -2.25
CA SER A 38 -17.51 -24.08 -1.09
C SER A 38 -17.30 -23.27 0.19
N HIS A 39 -16.13 -22.65 0.35
CA HIS A 39 -15.85 -21.69 1.42
C HIS A 39 -16.85 -20.52 1.38
N GLN A 40 -17.03 -19.90 0.21
CA GLN A 40 -17.97 -18.80 0.02
C GLN A 40 -19.41 -19.19 0.35
N LYS A 41 -19.85 -20.38 -0.03
CA LYS A 41 -21.20 -20.90 0.30
C LYS A 41 -21.41 -21.08 1.81
N LEU A 42 -20.40 -21.59 2.53
CA LEU A 42 -20.46 -21.74 3.99
C LEU A 42 -20.52 -20.39 4.69
N VAL A 43 -19.65 -19.45 4.29
CA VAL A 43 -19.64 -18.06 4.79
C VAL A 43 -21.00 -17.39 4.54
N ALA A 44 -21.54 -17.48 3.32
CA ALA A 44 -22.83 -16.88 2.98
C ALA A 44 -23.99 -17.46 3.80
N TYR A 45 -23.99 -18.76 4.08
CA TYR A 45 -25.00 -19.40 4.93
C TYR A 45 -24.89 -18.93 6.38
N ARG A 46 -23.67 -18.89 6.93
CA ARG A 46 -23.40 -18.37 8.28
C ARG A 46 -23.89 -16.92 8.41
N ASP A 47 -23.52 -16.07 7.46
CA ASP A 47 -23.83 -14.64 7.50
C ASP A 47 -25.35 -14.40 7.33
N ALA A 48 -26.02 -15.16 6.46
CA ALA A 48 -27.47 -15.13 6.32
C ALA A 48 -28.18 -15.58 7.61
N GLY A 49 -27.64 -16.61 8.28
CA GLY A 49 -28.15 -17.07 9.57
C GLY A 49 -27.97 -16.04 10.68
N LYS A 50 -26.77 -15.43 10.79
CA LYS A 50 -26.52 -14.37 11.78
C LYS A 50 -27.44 -13.17 11.58
N ALA A 51 -27.65 -12.77 10.33
CA ALA A 51 -28.51 -11.65 10.00
C ALA A 51 -30.02 -11.91 10.23
N THR A 52 -30.46 -13.17 10.29
CA THR A 52 -31.89 -13.52 10.47
C THR A 52 -32.22 -14.02 11.87
N LYS A 53 -31.34 -14.82 12.47
CA LYS A 53 -31.50 -15.46 13.78
C LYS A 53 -30.68 -14.78 14.90
N GLY A 54 -29.80 -13.84 14.56
CA GLY A 54 -28.95 -13.08 15.50
C GLY A 54 -27.49 -13.53 15.51
N ASP A 55 -26.61 -12.70 16.09
CA ASP A 55 -25.15 -12.90 16.03
C ASP A 55 -24.66 -14.21 16.67
N ASP A 56 -25.41 -14.74 17.64
CA ASP A 56 -25.13 -16.01 18.33
C ASP A 56 -25.46 -17.26 17.48
N PHE A 57 -25.96 -17.07 16.26
CA PHE A 57 -26.30 -18.18 15.37
C PHE A 57 -25.08 -19.02 15.02
N ASN A 58 -25.13 -20.31 15.40
CA ASN A 58 -24.11 -21.30 15.06
C ASN A 58 -24.67 -22.38 14.11
N PRO A 59 -24.25 -22.40 12.83
CA PRO A 59 -24.74 -23.35 11.84
C PRO A 59 -24.31 -24.81 12.09
N SER A 60 -23.31 -25.03 12.95
CA SER A 60 -22.85 -26.37 13.34
C SER A 60 -23.71 -27.01 14.43
N GLN A 61 -24.56 -26.23 15.12
CA GLN A 61 -25.40 -26.72 16.23
C GLN A 61 -26.84 -27.02 15.83
N GLU A 62 -27.33 -26.41 14.75
CA GLU A 62 -28.70 -26.59 14.26
C GLU A 62 -28.74 -27.45 12.98
N PRO A 63 -29.86 -28.16 12.71
CA PRO A 63 -30.08 -28.73 11.40
C PRO A 63 -30.11 -27.64 10.32
N LEU A 64 -29.69 -28.01 9.10
CA LEU A 64 -29.63 -27.06 8.00
C LEU A 64 -31.03 -26.56 7.65
N ASP A 65 -31.19 -25.24 7.64
CA ASP A 65 -32.47 -24.56 7.43
C ASP A 65 -32.67 -24.30 5.92
N PRO A 66 -33.67 -24.93 5.29
CA PRO A 66 -33.91 -24.77 3.85
C PRO A 66 -34.20 -23.33 3.43
N GLU A 67 -34.77 -22.51 4.31
CA GLU A 67 -35.01 -21.09 4.04
C GLU A 67 -33.69 -20.31 3.99
N LEU A 68 -32.78 -20.54 4.96
CA LEU A 68 -31.45 -19.94 4.96
C LEU A 68 -30.60 -20.38 3.77
N VAL A 69 -30.73 -21.63 3.32
CA VAL A 69 -30.10 -22.11 2.09
C VAL A 69 -30.61 -21.32 0.87
N MET A 70 -31.91 -21.06 0.80
CA MET A 70 -32.46 -20.28 -0.31
C MET A 70 -32.03 -18.81 -0.24
N ILE A 71 -31.98 -18.21 0.96
CA ILE A 71 -31.54 -16.83 1.19
C ILE A 71 -30.07 -16.66 0.81
N SER A 72 -29.18 -17.49 1.37
CA SER A 72 -27.75 -17.49 1.05
C SER A 72 -27.47 -17.83 -0.42
N GLY A 73 -28.36 -18.60 -1.06
CA GLY A 73 -28.33 -18.90 -2.49
C GLY A 73 -28.97 -17.84 -3.39
N GLY A 74 -29.05 -16.57 -2.95
CA GLY A 74 -29.56 -15.46 -3.73
C GLY A 74 -31.02 -15.61 -4.18
N GLY A 75 -31.81 -16.40 -3.44
CA GLY A 75 -33.22 -16.66 -3.71
C GLY A 75 -33.51 -17.60 -4.88
N ARG A 76 -32.51 -18.34 -5.38
CA ARG A 76 -32.75 -19.35 -6.43
C ARG A 76 -33.55 -20.53 -5.86
N PRO A 77 -34.50 -21.11 -6.64
CA PRO A 77 -35.25 -22.27 -6.18
C PRO A 77 -34.29 -23.41 -5.81
N HIS A 78 -34.55 -24.01 -4.66
CA HIS A 78 -33.74 -25.09 -4.06
C HIS A 78 -32.31 -24.69 -3.63
N GLY A 79 -31.94 -23.41 -3.69
CA GLY A 79 -30.59 -22.98 -3.33
C GLY A 79 -29.52 -23.63 -4.20
N SER A 80 -29.77 -23.76 -5.52
CA SER A 80 -28.82 -24.36 -6.49
C SER A 80 -27.40 -23.80 -6.46
N ILE A 81 -27.22 -22.59 -5.91
CA ILE A 81 -25.93 -21.92 -5.76
C ILE A 81 -25.47 -21.81 -4.29
N ALA A 82 -26.22 -22.42 -3.36
CA ALA A 82 -25.92 -22.51 -1.94
C ALA A 82 -25.35 -23.88 -1.57
N ILE A 83 -25.27 -24.16 -0.27
CA ILE A 83 -24.87 -25.46 0.26
C ILE A 83 -25.78 -26.56 -0.29
N GLY A 84 -25.17 -27.65 -0.77
CA GLY A 84 -25.89 -28.82 -1.27
C GLY A 84 -26.42 -28.71 -2.70
N ASP A 85 -26.01 -27.71 -3.49
CA ASP A 85 -26.20 -27.64 -4.95
C ASP A 85 -27.62 -28.01 -5.45
N GLY A 86 -28.66 -27.53 -4.77
CA GLY A 86 -30.05 -27.78 -5.17
C GLY A 86 -30.69 -29.05 -4.58
N ILE A 87 -29.94 -29.86 -3.82
CA ILE A 87 -30.46 -31.08 -3.17
C ILE A 87 -31.41 -30.72 -2.02
N ILE A 88 -31.12 -29.63 -1.31
CA ILE A 88 -31.91 -29.18 -0.16
C ILE A 88 -33.14 -28.42 -0.66
N ARG A 89 -34.31 -29.06 -0.57
CA ARG A 89 -35.57 -28.48 -1.02
C ARG A 89 -36.19 -27.61 0.06
N CYS A 90 -36.41 -26.33 -0.25
CA CYS A 90 -37.30 -25.47 0.51
C CYS A 90 -38.75 -25.69 0.04
N GLN A 91 -39.68 -25.78 1.00
CA GLN A 91 -41.12 -25.91 0.70
C GLN A 91 -41.77 -24.57 0.36
N LEU A 92 -41.16 -23.47 0.80
CA LEU A 92 -41.62 -22.11 0.52
C LEU A 92 -40.94 -21.54 -0.72
N THR A 93 -41.66 -20.65 -1.39
CA THR A 93 -41.14 -19.86 -2.51
C THR A 93 -40.48 -18.58 -2.01
N LEU A 94 -39.56 -18.02 -2.79
CA LEU A 94 -38.89 -16.75 -2.44
C LEU A 94 -39.87 -15.61 -2.14
N PRO A 95 -40.95 -15.39 -2.91
CA PRO A 95 -41.95 -14.37 -2.58
C PRO A 95 -42.64 -14.59 -1.22
N GLU A 96 -42.92 -15.84 -0.84
CA GLU A 96 -43.54 -16.16 0.46
C GLU A 96 -42.59 -15.89 1.61
N ILE A 97 -41.28 -16.19 1.47
CA ILE A 97 -40.27 -15.84 2.46
C ILE A 97 -40.17 -14.31 2.59
N LYS A 98 -40.09 -13.59 1.46
CA LYS A 98 -40.03 -12.11 1.45
C LYS A 98 -41.26 -11.47 2.09
N ALA A 99 -42.44 -12.06 1.92
CA ALA A 99 -43.66 -11.57 2.55
C ALA A 99 -43.67 -11.72 4.08
N ARG A 100 -42.91 -12.70 4.62
CA ARG A 100 -42.75 -12.91 6.07
C ARG A 100 -41.62 -12.10 6.68
N GLN A 101 -40.64 -11.69 5.86
CA GLN A 101 -39.52 -10.87 6.30
C GLN A 101 -40.02 -9.48 6.72
N SER A 102 -39.73 -9.10 7.97
CA SER A 102 -39.91 -7.73 8.44
C SER A 102 -38.81 -6.83 7.89
N SER A 103 -38.99 -5.51 7.96
CA SER A 103 -37.99 -4.51 7.55
C SER A 103 -36.63 -4.62 8.28
N SER A 104 -36.56 -5.41 9.35
CA SER A 104 -35.34 -5.72 10.11
C SER A 104 -34.54 -6.89 9.53
N CYS A 105 -35.09 -7.66 8.60
CA CYS A 105 -34.38 -8.77 7.96
C CYS A 105 -33.46 -8.26 6.84
N PRO A 106 -32.29 -8.90 6.63
CA PRO A 106 -31.40 -8.55 5.54
C PRO A 106 -32.09 -8.72 4.18
N GLU A 107 -31.84 -7.79 3.26
CA GLU A 107 -32.35 -7.90 1.90
C GLU A 107 -31.72 -9.12 1.22
N ILE A 108 -32.55 -10.03 0.69
CA ILE A 108 -32.09 -11.15 -0.11
C ILE A 108 -31.53 -10.59 -1.43
N THR A 109 -30.21 -10.41 -1.47
CA THR A 109 -29.50 -9.88 -2.64
C THR A 109 -29.60 -10.87 -3.79
N ARG A 110 -29.94 -10.35 -4.98
CA ARG A 110 -29.86 -11.16 -6.20
C ARG A 110 -28.39 -11.29 -6.58
N HIS A 111 -27.98 -12.50 -6.93
CA HIS A 111 -26.66 -12.70 -7.51
C HIS A 111 -26.54 -11.89 -8.81
N PRO A 112 -25.39 -11.20 -9.02
CA PRO A 112 -25.16 -10.45 -10.24
C PRO A 112 -25.22 -11.39 -11.44
N ARG A 113 -25.91 -10.96 -12.49
CA ARG A 113 -26.03 -11.76 -13.71
C ARG A 113 -24.67 -11.83 -14.40
N PRO A 114 -24.40 -12.88 -15.22
CA PRO A 114 -23.17 -12.97 -16.00
C PRO A 114 -22.85 -11.71 -16.83
N VAL A 115 -23.88 -11.02 -17.30
CA VAL A 115 -23.73 -9.75 -18.04
C VAL A 115 -23.22 -8.62 -17.15
N GLU A 116 -23.71 -8.52 -15.92
CA GLU A 116 -23.28 -7.49 -14.95
C GLU A 116 -21.82 -7.71 -14.55
N LEU A 117 -21.44 -8.97 -14.29
CA LEU A 117 -20.05 -9.35 -14.03
C LEU A 117 -19.11 -9.01 -15.20
N ALA A 118 -19.57 -9.21 -16.44
CA ALA A 118 -18.78 -8.85 -17.62
C ALA A 118 -18.59 -7.32 -17.75
N ILE A 119 -19.61 -6.54 -17.43
CA ILE A 119 -19.54 -5.07 -17.42
C ILE A 119 -18.56 -4.59 -16.35
N GLU A 120 -18.64 -5.14 -15.13
CA GLU A 120 -17.73 -4.79 -14.04
C GLU A 120 -16.28 -5.13 -14.37
N ALA A 121 -16.02 -6.31 -14.94
CA ALA A 121 -14.69 -6.73 -15.36
C ALA A 121 -14.13 -5.81 -16.46
N ALA A 122 -14.97 -5.39 -17.42
CA ALA A 122 -14.57 -4.44 -18.46
C ALA A 122 -14.20 -3.08 -17.86
N LEU A 123 -15.00 -2.58 -16.92
CA LEU A 123 -14.76 -1.31 -16.24
C LEU A 123 -13.47 -1.36 -15.39
N GLN A 124 -13.20 -2.46 -14.69
CA GLN A 124 -11.97 -2.65 -13.94
C GLN A 124 -10.74 -2.67 -14.85
N LYS A 125 -10.83 -3.37 -16.00
CA LYS A 125 -9.74 -3.42 -16.97
C LYS A 125 -9.45 -2.04 -17.56
N GLU A 126 -10.48 -1.27 -17.88
CA GLU A 126 -10.33 0.10 -18.37
C GLU A 126 -9.68 1.01 -17.32
N ARG A 127 -10.12 0.93 -16.06
CA ARG A 127 -9.49 1.67 -14.95
C ARG A 127 -8.02 1.32 -14.77
N ALA A 128 -7.67 0.04 -14.81
CA ALA A 128 -6.28 -0.41 -14.71
C ALA A 128 -5.43 0.10 -15.89
N ALA A 129 -5.97 0.06 -17.12
CA ALA A 129 -5.29 0.60 -18.29
C ALA A 129 -5.09 2.13 -18.19
N ASN A 130 -6.11 2.86 -17.73
CA ASN A 130 -6.03 4.31 -17.53
C ASN A 130 -5.01 4.68 -16.44
N GLN A 131 -4.95 3.91 -15.35
CA GLN A 131 -3.95 4.11 -14.29
C GLN A 131 -2.53 3.85 -14.80
N ALA A 132 -2.32 2.77 -15.55
CA ALA A 132 -1.02 2.46 -16.14
C ALA A 132 -0.56 3.51 -17.16
N ALA A 133 -1.49 4.06 -17.96
CA ALA A 133 -1.19 5.14 -18.90
C ALA A 133 -0.75 6.42 -18.16
N LEU A 134 -1.47 6.80 -17.10
CA LEU A 134 -1.12 7.96 -16.28
C LEU A 134 0.25 7.80 -15.59
N GLU A 135 0.55 6.60 -15.10
CA GLU A 135 1.86 6.33 -14.47
C GLU A 135 3.00 6.42 -15.50
N LYS A 136 2.80 5.89 -16.70
CA LYS A 136 3.77 5.99 -17.80
C LYS A 136 4.01 7.44 -18.21
N GLU A 137 2.96 8.24 -18.31
CA GLU A 137 3.08 9.67 -18.62
C GLU A 137 3.80 10.43 -17.51
N ARG A 138 3.52 10.12 -16.24
CA ARG A 138 4.22 10.71 -15.10
C ARG A 138 5.71 10.38 -15.12
N LEU A 139 6.05 9.11 -15.38
CA LEU A 139 7.44 8.67 -15.49
C LEU A 139 8.16 9.32 -16.66
N ALA A 140 7.49 9.46 -17.81
CA ALA A 140 8.05 10.16 -18.98
C ALA A 140 8.30 11.65 -18.68
N SER A 141 7.34 12.32 -18.03
CA SER A 141 7.47 13.72 -17.61
C SER A 141 8.58 13.91 -16.58
N GLN A 142 8.74 12.96 -15.66
CA GLN A 142 9.84 12.99 -14.70
C GLN A 142 11.19 12.78 -15.38
N ALA A 143 11.26 11.84 -16.34
CA ALA A 143 12.48 11.57 -17.09
C ALA A 143 12.89 12.78 -17.96
N SER A 144 11.94 13.49 -18.57
CA SER A 144 12.25 14.71 -19.32
C SER A 144 12.79 15.81 -18.42
N LEU A 145 12.17 16.03 -17.26
CA LEU A 145 12.65 17.01 -16.28
C LEU A 145 14.06 16.66 -15.78
N GLN A 146 14.34 15.37 -15.55
CA GLN A 146 15.68 14.94 -15.14
C GLN A 146 16.71 15.19 -16.26
N ALA A 147 16.37 14.87 -17.51
CA ALA A 147 17.25 15.12 -18.64
C ALA A 147 17.54 16.62 -18.82
N ASP A 148 16.54 17.48 -18.63
CA ASP A 148 16.71 18.94 -18.70
C ASP A 148 17.65 19.46 -17.59
N LEU A 149 17.55 18.90 -16.37
CA LEU A 149 18.46 19.24 -15.27
C LEU A 149 19.89 18.78 -15.58
N ASP A 150 20.05 17.55 -16.07
CA ASP A 150 21.37 17.00 -16.42
C ASP A 150 22.03 17.81 -17.56
N GLU A 151 21.25 18.29 -18.54
CA GLU A 151 21.75 19.17 -19.61
C GLU A 151 22.20 20.54 -19.06
N ARG A 152 21.43 21.11 -18.13
CA ARG A 152 21.80 22.37 -17.46
C ARG A 152 23.07 22.23 -16.63
N ASP A 153 23.26 21.11 -15.96
CA ASP A 153 24.47 20.84 -15.18
C ASP A 153 25.68 20.63 -16.08
N GLN A 154 25.52 19.92 -17.20
CA GLN A 154 26.58 19.74 -18.20
C GLN A 154 26.99 21.07 -18.85
N THR A 155 26.02 21.90 -19.23
CA THR A 155 26.31 23.22 -19.81
C THR A 155 27.00 24.14 -18.81
N THR A 156 26.57 24.14 -17.56
CA THR A 156 27.22 24.89 -16.46
C THR A 156 28.65 24.41 -16.25
N THR A 157 28.87 23.10 -16.19
CA THR A 157 30.21 22.50 -16.03
C THR A 157 31.13 22.88 -17.19
N ARG A 158 30.62 22.82 -18.43
CA ARG A 158 31.38 23.20 -19.62
C ARG A 158 31.79 24.68 -19.62
N LEU A 159 30.90 25.57 -19.19
CA LEU A 159 31.22 27.00 -19.07
C LEU A 159 32.31 27.25 -18.03
N ILE A 160 32.26 26.57 -16.88
CA ILE A 160 33.28 26.68 -15.83
C ILE A 160 34.64 26.18 -16.34
N GLU A 161 34.65 25.06 -17.07
CA GLU A 161 35.87 24.50 -17.64
C GLU A 161 36.45 25.39 -18.74
N GLU A 162 35.62 25.97 -19.60
CA GLU A 162 36.05 26.93 -20.62
C GLU A 162 36.65 28.19 -19.99
N GLU A 163 36.02 28.75 -18.96
CA GLU A 163 36.57 29.90 -18.23
C GLU A 163 37.89 29.55 -17.53
N ARG A 164 38.00 28.34 -16.96
CA ARG A 164 39.28 27.85 -16.41
C ARG A 164 40.34 27.77 -17.50
N ALA A 165 40.01 27.20 -18.67
CA ALA A 165 40.94 27.08 -19.78
C ALA A 165 41.40 28.44 -20.33
N ARG A 166 40.49 29.41 -20.43
CA ARG A 166 40.81 30.80 -20.81
C ARG A 166 41.72 31.47 -19.80
N ASN A 167 41.43 31.32 -18.51
CA ASN A 167 42.25 31.88 -17.44
C ASN A 167 43.66 31.25 -17.41
N GLU A 168 43.77 29.93 -17.57
CA GLU A 168 45.06 29.25 -17.70
C GLU A 168 45.86 29.71 -18.92
N ALA A 169 45.20 29.86 -20.08
CA ALA A 169 45.85 30.35 -21.30
C ALA A 169 46.34 31.81 -21.14
N GLY A 170 45.51 32.68 -20.55
CA GLY A 170 45.88 34.06 -20.23
C GLY A 170 47.06 34.14 -19.26
N GLN A 171 47.05 33.32 -18.19
CA GLN A 171 48.16 33.25 -17.24
C GLN A 171 49.46 32.77 -17.89
N ARG A 172 49.39 31.72 -18.74
CA ARG A 172 50.56 31.23 -19.48
C ARG A 172 51.14 32.30 -20.40
N ALA A 173 50.29 33.02 -21.14
CA ALA A 173 50.74 34.10 -22.03
C ALA A 173 51.39 35.27 -21.25
N LEU A 174 50.84 35.65 -20.10
CA LEU A 174 51.43 36.68 -19.23
C LEU A 174 52.78 36.23 -18.66
N TYR A 175 52.88 34.98 -18.24
CA TYR A 175 54.12 34.40 -17.75
C TYR A 175 55.19 34.33 -18.85
N GLU A 176 54.82 33.96 -20.08
CA GLU A 176 55.72 33.97 -21.24
C GLU A 176 56.31 35.38 -21.50
N LEU A 177 55.48 36.43 -21.45
CA LEU A 177 55.95 37.80 -21.58
C LEU A 177 56.95 38.18 -20.46
N PHE A 178 56.67 37.76 -19.23
CA PHE A 178 57.54 37.99 -18.08
C PHE A 178 58.89 37.27 -18.22
N VAL A 179 58.88 36.01 -18.68
CA VAL A 179 60.11 35.26 -18.99
C VAL A 179 60.95 36.01 -20.02
N GLY A 180 60.34 36.47 -21.11
CA GLY A 180 61.04 37.26 -22.14
C GLY A 180 61.60 38.60 -21.63
N LEU A 181 61.06 39.16 -20.53
CA LEU A 181 61.62 40.33 -19.86
C LEU A 181 62.82 39.98 -18.96
N CYS A 182 62.72 38.89 -18.19
CA CYS A 182 63.81 38.39 -17.35
C CYS A 182 65.05 38.00 -18.17
N GLU A 183 64.85 37.37 -19.33
CA GLU A 183 65.94 37.03 -20.26
C GLU A 183 66.68 38.29 -20.74
N LYS A 184 65.95 39.37 -21.06
CA LYS A 184 66.53 40.66 -21.47
C LYS A 184 67.30 41.36 -20.35
N SER A 185 66.92 41.14 -19.09
CA SER A 185 67.63 41.69 -17.92
C SER A 185 68.73 40.77 -17.36
N SER A 186 69.04 39.65 -18.03
CA SER A 186 70.00 38.63 -17.59
C SER A 186 69.66 38.01 -16.21
N GLN A 187 68.36 37.95 -15.87
CA GLN A 187 67.86 37.40 -14.62
C GLN A 187 67.23 36.02 -14.87
N VAL A 188 67.49 35.03 -14.01
CA VAL A 188 66.88 33.69 -14.15
C VAL A 188 65.40 33.78 -13.80
N PRO A 189 64.47 33.40 -14.70
CA PRO A 189 63.04 33.49 -14.42
C PRO A 189 62.62 32.46 -13.34
N PRO A 190 61.74 32.85 -12.40
CA PRO A 190 61.15 31.94 -11.42
C PRO A 190 60.21 30.94 -12.11
N PRO A 191 60.03 29.71 -11.57
CA PRO A 191 59.16 28.69 -12.17
C PRO A 191 57.68 29.13 -12.22
N MET A 192 56.95 28.66 -13.24
CA MET A 192 55.53 29.01 -13.44
C MET A 192 54.71 28.68 -12.18
N PRO A 193 53.94 29.63 -11.63
CA PRO A 193 53.11 29.39 -10.47
C PRO A 193 51.95 28.44 -10.82
N VAL A 194 51.81 27.34 -10.07
CA VAL A 194 50.67 26.42 -10.16
C VAL A 194 49.58 26.93 -9.23
N PHE A 195 48.56 27.58 -9.79
CA PHE A 195 47.37 27.96 -9.01
C PHE A 195 46.41 26.77 -8.97
N SER A 196 46.45 26.01 -7.88
CA SER A 196 45.41 25.02 -7.58
C SER A 196 44.07 25.75 -7.55
N SER A 197 43.14 25.36 -8.43
CA SER A 197 41.82 25.98 -8.49
C SER A 197 41.06 25.74 -7.18
N ILE A 198 41.22 26.63 -6.21
CA ILE A 198 40.32 26.70 -5.06
C ILE A 198 38.99 27.14 -5.65
N GLY A 199 38.07 26.17 -5.75
CA GLY A 199 36.69 26.44 -6.12
C GLY A 199 36.14 27.53 -5.23
N THR A 200 35.33 28.41 -5.82
CA THR A 200 34.49 29.39 -5.13
C THR A 200 33.53 28.67 -4.17
N ASN A 201 34.03 28.23 -3.02
CA ASN A 201 33.26 27.71 -1.90
C ASN A 201 33.79 28.37 -0.63
N ASN A 202 33.62 29.69 -0.52
CA ASN A 202 33.69 30.34 0.78
C ASN A 202 32.84 31.61 0.82
N SER A 203 31.52 31.42 0.79
CA SER A 203 30.56 32.49 1.13
C SER A 203 29.28 31.96 1.78
N ARG A 204 29.29 30.76 2.39
CA ARG A 204 28.12 30.24 3.13
C ARG A 204 28.35 30.03 4.63
N ALA A 205 29.57 30.27 5.13
CA ALA A 205 29.87 30.26 6.56
C ALA A 205 29.61 31.64 7.17
N ALA A 206 28.37 32.11 7.14
CA ALA A 206 27.93 33.27 7.91
C ALA A 206 26.46 33.11 8.29
N SER A 207 26.20 32.26 9.28
CA SER A 207 25.15 32.36 10.32
C SER A 207 24.64 30.98 10.76
N HIS A 208 25.38 30.33 11.66
CA HIS A 208 24.81 29.76 12.87
C HIS A 208 25.92 29.08 13.68
N ASP A 209 26.18 29.65 14.85
CA ASP A 209 26.96 29.03 15.90
C ASP A 209 26.00 28.86 17.10
N PRO A 210 25.66 27.63 17.54
CA PRO A 210 25.07 27.43 18.84
C PRO A 210 26.21 27.12 19.82
N SER A 211 26.66 28.14 20.56
CA SER A 211 27.63 27.93 21.64
C SER A 211 26.95 27.30 22.87
N PRO A 212 27.65 26.44 23.63
CA PRO A 212 27.06 25.56 24.62
C PRO A 212 26.97 26.20 26.02
N GLY A 213 25.85 25.94 26.71
CA GLY A 213 25.76 25.77 28.16
C GLY A 213 26.24 26.92 29.06
N GLN A 214 25.30 27.75 29.53
CA GLN A 214 25.42 28.40 30.83
C GLN A 214 24.47 27.74 31.86
N PRO A 215 24.95 27.48 33.09
CA PRO A 215 24.11 26.99 34.19
C PRO A 215 23.34 28.14 34.84
N SER A 216 22.05 27.90 35.12
CA SER A 216 21.21 28.80 35.90
C SER A 216 21.60 28.78 37.39
N PRO A 217 21.78 29.94 38.05
CA PRO A 217 21.74 30.03 39.50
C PRO A 217 20.40 30.65 39.93
N ASN A 218 19.62 29.93 40.75
CA ASN A 218 18.89 30.48 41.90
C ASN A 218 17.96 29.42 42.49
N GLU A 219 18.52 28.60 43.37
CA GLU A 219 17.76 28.00 44.46
C GLU A 219 18.35 28.55 45.76
N ALA A 220 17.62 29.46 46.39
CA ALA A 220 17.78 29.75 47.80
C ALA A 220 16.45 30.23 48.39
N ALA A 221 16.00 29.45 49.37
CA ALA A 221 15.28 29.84 50.58
C ALA A 221 13.79 29.51 50.70
N ALA A 222 13.54 28.77 51.80
CA ALA A 222 12.35 28.72 52.65
C ALA A 222 11.18 27.85 52.17
N SER A 223 10.46 27.07 53.00
CA SER A 223 10.57 26.71 54.42
C SER A 223 9.37 25.79 54.72
N ASN A 224 9.63 24.59 55.25
CA ASN A 224 8.87 23.81 56.25
C ASN A 224 7.33 23.93 56.42
N ARG A 225 6.64 22.77 56.35
CA ARG A 225 5.77 22.10 57.38
C ARG A 225 4.72 21.19 56.69
N GLY A 226 4.74 19.86 56.92
CA GLY A 226 3.84 19.12 57.85
C GLY A 226 2.56 18.65 57.12
N VAL A 227 1.98 17.45 57.22
CA VAL A 227 1.86 16.39 58.25
C VAL A 227 1.37 15.10 57.56
N SER A 228 1.68 13.92 58.12
CA SER A 228 1.29 12.56 57.70
C SER A 228 -0.23 12.24 57.76
N PRO A 229 -0.71 11.20 57.05
CA PRO A 229 -2.10 10.73 57.08
C PRO A 229 -2.33 9.55 58.06
N PRO A 230 -3.58 9.28 58.44
CA PRO A 230 -4.15 7.95 58.45
C PRO A 230 -5.06 7.70 57.23
#